data_AF-A0A7L0XSL7-F1
#
_entry.id   AF-A0A7L0XSL7-F1
#
_cell.length_a   1.000
_cell.length_b   1.000
_cell.length_c   1.000
_cell.angle_alpha   90.00
_cell.angle_beta   90.00
_cell.angle_gamma   90.00
#
_symmetry.space_group_name_H-M   'P 1'
#
loop_
_entity.id
_entity.type
_entity.pdbx_description
1 polymer ?
#
loop_
_entity_poly.entity_id
_entity_poly.type
_entity_poly.pdbx_seq_one_letter_code
_entity_poly.pdbx_strand_id
1 'polypeptide(L)'
;LQRMLSIAVEVDRSPTCSSRRIADEIFPFILNIPLRSQRETLLNTMESQLLRCRLLELLFQHSCDVPSTSSMSLEKILYFLSHCSVQLHFEDETATWQRWDEMLQYLSLLLMSYQTFPLAEHLRSSLSDRMDLIVQKAKPRLQESDNITNLDIQLKMEDFISRMQEVLGQPFPPQIQEKLFLLQ
;
A
#
# COMPACT_ATOMS: atom_id res chain seq x y z
N LEU A 1 0.31 -6.26 29.82
CA LEU A 1 -0.38 -7.53 29.48
C LEU A 1 -1.01 -7.52 28.09
N GLN A 2 -1.94 -6.61 27.76
CA GLN A 2 -2.62 -6.59 26.44
C GLN A 2 -1.67 -6.51 25.23
N ARG A 3 -0.62 -5.66 25.27
CA ARG A 3 0.41 -5.62 24.22
C ARG A 3 1.19 -6.93 24.08
N MET A 4 1.53 -7.57 25.21
CA MET A 4 2.21 -8.87 25.20
C MET A 4 1.31 -9.99 24.70
N LEU A 5 0.00 -9.93 24.97
CA LEU A 5 -0.98 -10.87 24.43
C LEU A 5 -1.19 -10.69 22.93
N SER A 6 -1.20 -9.44 22.42
CA SER A 6 -1.22 -9.18 20.96
C SER A 6 0.03 -9.72 20.27
N ILE A 7 1.20 -9.55 20.88
CA ILE A 7 2.47 -10.09 20.36
C ILE A 7 2.47 -11.63 20.46
N ALA A 8 1.99 -12.21 21.56
CA ALA A 8 1.90 -13.67 21.73
C ALA A 8 0.94 -14.31 20.70
N VAL A 9 -0.16 -13.64 20.35
CA VAL A 9 -1.06 -14.06 19.27
C VAL A 9 -0.38 -13.98 17.89
N GLU A 10 0.52 -13.01 17.66
CA GLU A 10 1.37 -12.98 16.46
C GLU A 10 2.48 -14.05 16.48
N VAL A 11 2.95 -14.49 17.65
CA VAL A 11 4.04 -15.47 17.84
C VAL A 11 3.56 -16.93 17.68
N ASP A 12 2.28 -17.22 17.92
CA ASP A 12 1.75 -18.60 17.89
C ASP A 12 1.48 -19.14 16.46
N ARG A 13 1.78 -18.36 15.41
CA ARG A 13 1.80 -18.83 14.02
C ARG A 13 3.21 -18.81 13.46
N SER A 14 4.05 -19.76 13.88
CA SER A 14 5.38 -20.10 13.31
C SER A 14 6.32 -18.93 12.94
N PRO A 15 7.58 -18.88 13.44
CA PRO A 15 8.56 -17.86 13.03
C PRO A 15 8.87 -17.83 11.52
N THR A 16 8.38 -18.81 10.73
CA THR A 16 8.46 -18.84 9.26
C THR A 16 7.27 -18.20 8.53
N CYS A 17 6.23 -17.71 9.23
CA CYS A 17 4.95 -17.29 8.63
C CYS A 17 4.64 -15.80 8.86
N SER A 18 5.60 -14.90 8.62
CA SER A 18 5.36 -13.46 8.72
C SER A 18 4.56 -12.94 7.52
N SER A 19 3.73 -11.91 7.72
CA SER A 19 3.00 -11.26 6.61
C SER A 19 3.92 -10.82 5.48
N ARG A 20 5.17 -10.46 5.79
CA ARG A 20 6.21 -10.14 4.81
C ARG A 20 6.54 -11.35 3.93
N ARG A 21 6.88 -12.47 4.55
CA ARG A 21 7.24 -13.69 3.83
C ARG A 21 6.07 -14.26 3.03
N ILE A 22 4.86 -14.25 3.60
CA ILE A 22 3.65 -14.67 2.89
C ILE A 22 3.38 -13.76 1.68
N ALA A 23 3.54 -12.45 1.83
CA ALA A 23 3.36 -11.50 0.73
C ALA A 23 4.36 -11.76 -0.40
N ASP A 24 5.65 -11.94 -0.07
CA ASP A 24 6.71 -12.18 -1.05
C ASP A 24 6.45 -13.48 -1.85
N GLU A 25 5.93 -14.53 -1.21
CA GLU A 25 5.58 -15.81 -1.86
C GLU A 25 4.30 -15.73 -2.71
N ILE A 26 3.28 -14.98 -2.25
CA ILE A 26 1.98 -14.86 -2.96
C ILE A 26 2.07 -13.85 -4.12
N PHE A 27 2.97 -12.87 -4.05
CA PHE A 27 3.05 -11.77 -5.00
C PHE A 27 3.16 -12.21 -6.47
N PRO A 28 4.04 -13.17 -6.86
CA PRO A 28 4.09 -13.65 -8.23
C PRO A 28 2.76 -14.24 -8.72
N PHE A 29 1.97 -14.87 -7.84
CA PHE A 29 0.66 -15.40 -8.22
C PHE A 29 -0.33 -14.28 -8.53
N ILE A 30 -0.32 -13.20 -7.74
CA ILE A 30 -1.22 -12.06 -7.95
C ILE A 30 -0.96 -11.37 -9.29
N LEU A 31 0.32 -11.20 -9.67
CA LEU A 31 0.68 -10.61 -10.96
C LEU A 31 0.12 -11.40 -12.15
N ASN A 32 -0.11 -12.70 -11.98
CA ASN A 32 -0.61 -13.59 -13.02
C ASN A 32 -2.13 -13.80 -12.97
N ILE A 33 -2.85 -13.20 -12.00
CA ILE A 33 -4.32 -13.24 -12.00
C ILE A 33 -4.79 -12.27 -13.10
N PRO A 34 -5.49 -12.73 -14.14
CA PRO A 34 -5.82 -11.88 -15.28
C PRO A 34 -7.06 -11.01 -15.05
N LEU A 35 -8.02 -11.51 -14.28
CA LEU A 35 -9.30 -10.84 -14.03
C LEU A 35 -9.22 -9.88 -12.85
N ARG A 36 -9.60 -8.63 -13.10
CA ARG A 36 -9.71 -7.58 -12.07
C ARG A 36 -10.57 -8.01 -10.89
N SER A 37 -11.75 -8.59 -11.15
CA SER A 37 -12.68 -9.02 -10.09
C SER A 37 -12.08 -10.08 -9.16
N GLN A 38 -11.22 -10.96 -9.68
CA GLN A 38 -10.50 -11.95 -8.87
C GLN A 38 -9.44 -11.28 -7.99
N ARG A 39 -8.67 -10.34 -8.53
CA ARG A 39 -7.69 -9.56 -7.75
C ARG A 39 -8.37 -8.74 -6.65
N GLU A 40 -9.47 -8.07 -6.98
CA GLU A 40 -10.27 -7.31 -6.01
C GLU A 40 -10.86 -8.21 -4.92
N THR A 41 -11.44 -9.36 -5.30
CA THR A 41 -11.99 -10.31 -4.33
C THR A 41 -10.91 -10.82 -3.39
N LEU A 42 -9.74 -11.18 -3.93
CA LEU A 42 -8.60 -11.63 -3.14
C LEU A 42 -8.19 -10.57 -2.11
N LEU A 43 -7.95 -9.32 -2.54
CA LEU A 43 -7.51 -8.25 -1.64
C LEU A 43 -8.59 -7.85 -0.62
N ASN A 44 -9.86 -7.85 -1.00
CA ASN A 44 -10.96 -7.47 -0.10
C ASN A 44 -11.29 -8.56 0.93
N THR A 45 -11.03 -9.83 0.62
CA THR A 45 -11.28 -10.97 1.52
C THR A 45 -10.11 -11.26 2.47
N MET A 46 -8.96 -10.60 2.30
CA MET A 46 -7.83 -10.75 3.23
C MET A 46 -8.16 -10.19 4.61
N GLU A 47 -8.27 -11.09 5.60
CA GLU A 47 -8.48 -10.73 7.01
C GLU A 47 -7.26 -10.00 7.60
N SER A 48 -6.05 -10.41 7.19
CA SER A 48 -4.82 -9.80 7.68
C SER A 48 -4.55 -8.48 6.97
N GLN A 49 -4.83 -7.38 7.66
CA GLN A 49 -4.54 -6.01 7.21
C GLN A 49 -3.05 -5.80 6.92
N LEU A 50 -2.17 -6.45 7.68
CA LEU A 50 -0.71 -6.35 7.50
C LEU A 50 -0.27 -7.04 6.22
N LEU A 51 -0.82 -8.24 5.95
CA LEU A 51 -0.59 -8.96 4.69
C LEU A 51 -1.12 -8.16 3.50
N ARG A 52 -2.35 -7.64 3.60
CA ARG A 52 -2.97 -6.83 2.57
C ARG A 52 -2.13 -5.59 2.26
N CYS A 53 -1.72 -4.85 3.29
CA CYS A 53 -0.88 -3.66 3.13
C CYS A 53 0.47 -4.01 2.48
N ARG A 54 1.10 -5.11 2.90
CA ARG A 54 2.38 -5.54 2.34
C ARG A 54 2.27 -5.99 0.88
N LEU A 55 1.19 -6.67 0.51
CA LEU A 55 0.94 -7.05 -0.88
C LEU A 55 0.66 -5.82 -1.76
N LEU A 56 -0.14 -4.87 -1.27
CA LEU A 56 -0.38 -3.60 -1.98
C LEU A 56 0.93 -2.83 -2.16
N GLU A 57 1.79 -2.77 -1.15
CA GLU A 57 3.13 -2.20 -1.27
C GLU A 57 3.93 -2.86 -2.39
N LEU A 58 3.98 -4.20 -2.46
CA LEU A 58 4.70 -4.91 -3.52
C LEU A 58 4.13 -4.61 -4.91
N LEU A 59 2.80 -4.52 -5.03
CA LEU A 59 2.13 -4.16 -6.29
C LEU A 59 2.49 -2.74 -6.76
N PHE A 60 2.49 -1.76 -5.85
CA PHE A 60 2.90 -0.39 -6.17
C PHE A 60 4.39 -0.30 -6.47
N GLN A 61 5.22 -1.02 -5.70
CA GLN A 61 6.66 -1.08 -5.91
C GLN A 61 7.00 -1.63 -7.29
N HIS A 62 6.33 -2.72 -7.70
CA HIS A 62 6.49 -3.30 -9.02
C HIS A 62 6.04 -2.34 -10.10
N SER A 63 4.99 -1.57 -9.85
CA SER A 63 4.40 -0.61 -10.80
C SER A 63 5.16 0.72 -10.92
N CYS A 64 6.20 0.93 -10.11
CA CYS A 64 7.05 2.13 -10.13
C CYS A 64 8.37 1.82 -10.82
N ASP A 65 8.83 2.73 -11.69
CA ASP A 65 10.09 2.55 -12.42
C ASP A 65 11.32 2.60 -11.51
N VAL A 66 11.22 3.34 -10.39
CA VAL A 66 12.29 3.49 -9.41
C VAL A 66 11.85 2.83 -8.10
N PRO A 67 12.45 1.69 -7.71
CA PRO A 67 12.06 0.98 -6.50
C PRO A 67 12.53 1.74 -5.25
N SER A 68 11.60 2.15 -4.41
CA SER A 68 11.89 2.69 -3.08
C SER A 68 12.26 1.58 -2.08
N THR A 69 13.45 1.65 -1.49
CA THR A 69 13.94 0.68 -0.49
C THR A 69 13.47 1.00 0.94
N SER A 70 12.76 2.12 1.14
CA SER A 70 12.29 2.53 2.46
C SER A 70 11.18 1.62 3.00
N SER A 71 11.04 1.56 4.33
CA SER A 71 9.89 0.94 4.98
C SER A 71 8.60 1.68 4.64
N MET A 72 7.44 1.04 4.86
CA MET A 72 6.16 1.70 4.61
C MET A 72 5.98 2.92 5.51
N SER A 73 5.77 4.06 4.87
CA SER A 73 5.52 5.37 5.46
C SER A 73 4.56 6.15 4.56
N LEU A 74 4.00 7.24 5.08
CA LEU A 74 3.18 8.14 4.27
C LEU A 74 4.00 8.74 3.11
N GLU A 75 5.29 9.01 3.31
CA GLU A 75 6.20 9.50 2.27
C GLU A 75 6.29 8.51 1.11
N LYS A 76 6.38 7.21 1.42
CA LYS A 76 6.42 6.15 0.42
C LYS A 76 5.09 6.02 -0.33
N ILE A 77 3.96 6.25 0.33
CA ILE A 77 2.64 6.27 -0.31
C ILE A 77 2.53 7.46 -1.29
N LEU A 78 2.97 8.66 -0.87
CA LEU A 78 3.04 9.83 -1.75
C LEU A 78 4.03 9.63 -2.91
N TYR A 79 5.13 8.90 -2.66
CA TYR A 79 6.07 8.52 -3.69
C TYR A 79 5.41 7.63 -4.76
N PHE A 80 4.64 6.61 -4.34
CA PHE A 80 3.87 5.76 -5.25
C PHE A 80 2.88 6.58 -6.07
N LEU A 81 2.18 7.54 -5.46
CA LEU A 81 1.30 8.45 -6.19
C LEU A 81 2.02 9.18 -7.33
N SER A 82 3.21 9.73 -7.07
CA SER A 82 3.98 10.44 -8.10
C SER A 82 4.61 9.54 -9.16
N HIS A 83 4.86 8.25 -8.90
CA HIS A 83 5.71 7.43 -9.77
C HIS A 83 5.04 6.15 -10.30
N CYS A 84 3.84 5.82 -9.83
CA CYS A 84 3.17 4.61 -10.28
C CYS A 84 2.74 4.73 -11.75
N SER A 85 2.91 3.63 -12.47
CA SER A 85 2.40 3.40 -13.81
C SER A 85 1.56 2.12 -13.84
N VAL A 86 0.73 1.94 -14.85
CA VAL A 86 -0.14 0.76 -14.95
C VAL A 86 0.66 -0.39 -15.58
N GLN A 87 1.28 -1.25 -14.77
CA GLN A 87 2.14 -2.35 -15.24
C GLN A 87 1.57 -3.75 -15.01
N LEU A 88 0.34 -3.88 -14.50
CA LEU A 88 -0.30 -5.18 -14.31
C LEU A 88 -0.68 -5.82 -15.66
N HIS A 89 -0.59 -7.16 -15.72
CA HIS A 89 -1.02 -7.93 -16.89
C HIS A 89 -2.56 -8.03 -16.92
N PHE A 90 -3.15 -7.64 -18.05
CA PHE A 90 -4.58 -7.78 -18.32
C PHE A 90 -4.73 -8.65 -19.56
N GLU A 91 -5.49 -9.75 -19.48
CA GLU A 91 -5.78 -10.60 -20.66
C GLU A 91 -6.69 -9.90 -21.68
N ASP A 92 -7.50 -8.95 -21.24
CA ASP A 92 -8.44 -8.21 -22.09
C ASP A 92 -7.86 -6.88 -22.58
N GLU A 93 -8.43 -6.37 -23.69
CA GLU A 93 -8.35 -4.98 -24.18
C GLU A 93 -9.02 -3.98 -23.20
N THR A 94 -8.78 -4.15 -21.91
CA THR A 94 -9.21 -3.27 -20.83
C THR A 94 -8.74 -1.85 -21.13
N ALA A 95 -9.71 -0.94 -21.18
CA ALA A 95 -9.43 0.45 -21.45
C ALA A 95 -8.48 1.03 -20.39
N THR A 96 -7.57 1.91 -20.80
CA THR A 96 -6.55 2.50 -19.91
C THR A 96 -7.16 3.08 -18.62
N TRP A 97 -8.33 3.71 -18.71
CA TRP A 97 -9.03 4.26 -17.53
C TRP A 97 -9.47 3.19 -16.53
N GLN A 98 -9.86 1.99 -16.96
CA GLN A 98 -10.27 0.91 -16.05
C GLN A 98 -9.09 0.39 -15.23
N ARG A 99 -7.90 0.43 -15.82
CA ARG A 99 -6.67 0.04 -15.14
C ARG A 99 -6.25 1.09 -14.11
N TRP A 100 -6.40 2.38 -14.44
CA TRP A 100 -6.24 3.47 -13.47
C TRP A 100 -7.27 3.41 -12.35
N ASP A 101 -8.52 3.06 -12.66
CA ASP A 101 -9.58 2.88 -11.67
C ASP A 101 -9.24 1.77 -10.65
N GLU A 102 -8.63 0.68 -11.11
CA GLU A 102 -8.11 -0.39 -10.25
C GLU A 102 -6.92 0.08 -9.40
N MET A 103 -5.98 0.82 -9.99
CA MET A 103 -4.84 1.38 -9.25
C MET A 103 -5.28 2.34 -8.14
N LEU A 104 -6.26 3.21 -8.41
CA LEU A 104 -6.85 4.09 -7.41
C LEU A 104 -7.53 3.29 -6.28
N GLN A 105 -8.21 2.20 -6.62
CA GLN A 105 -8.80 1.30 -5.61
C GLN A 105 -7.73 0.71 -4.69
N TYR A 106 -6.60 0.28 -5.25
CA TYR A 106 -5.46 -0.25 -4.47
C TYR A 106 -4.84 0.81 -3.58
N LEU A 107 -4.75 2.05 -4.05
CA LEU A 107 -4.26 3.15 -3.24
C LEU A 107 -5.18 3.43 -2.06
N SER A 108 -6.49 3.50 -2.28
CA SER A 108 -7.47 3.69 -1.20
C SER A 108 -7.38 2.56 -0.17
N LEU A 109 -7.28 1.30 -0.62
CA LEU A 109 -7.10 0.16 0.29
C LEU A 109 -5.78 0.26 1.07
N LEU A 110 -4.72 0.73 0.43
CA LEU A 110 -3.41 0.91 1.07
C LEU A 110 -3.45 1.98 2.14
N LEU A 111 -4.03 3.14 1.84
CA LEU A 111 -4.22 4.24 2.78
C LEU A 111 -5.07 3.82 3.99
N MET A 112 -6.19 3.14 3.75
CA MET A 112 -7.04 2.59 4.82
C MET A 112 -6.28 1.59 5.70
N SER A 113 -5.48 0.71 5.07
CA SER A 113 -4.67 -0.27 5.80
C SER A 113 -3.53 0.40 6.61
N TYR A 114 -2.96 1.49 6.09
CA TYR A 114 -1.91 2.27 6.77
C TYR A 114 -2.45 3.08 7.96
N GLN A 115 -3.60 3.74 7.79
CA GLN A 115 -4.23 4.56 8.83
C GLN A 115 -4.77 3.76 10.01
N THR A 116 -4.93 2.44 9.87
CA THR A 116 -5.41 1.57 10.94
C THR A 116 -4.36 1.50 12.06
N PHE A 117 -4.63 2.23 13.15
CA PHE A 117 -3.71 2.71 14.20
C PHE A 117 -2.73 1.69 14.85
N PRO A 118 -3.01 0.37 14.93
CA PRO A 118 -2.02 -0.62 15.40
C PRO A 118 -0.99 -1.04 14.35
N LEU A 119 -1.27 -0.87 13.05
CA LEU A 119 -0.43 -1.39 11.95
C LEU A 119 0.70 -0.45 11.54
N ALA A 120 0.54 0.86 11.69
CA ALA A 120 1.56 1.82 11.28
C ALA A 120 2.90 1.60 12.01
N GLU A 121 2.89 1.09 13.25
CA GLU A 121 4.12 0.69 13.97
C GLU A 121 4.69 -0.64 13.45
N HIS A 122 3.81 -1.58 13.06
CA HIS A 122 4.15 -2.90 12.53
C HIS A 122 4.64 -2.88 11.07
N LEU A 123 4.27 -1.85 10.31
CA LEU A 123 4.68 -1.59 8.94
C LEU A 123 6.02 -0.85 8.85
N ARG A 124 6.35 -0.05 9.86
CA ARG A 124 7.60 0.73 9.95
C ARG A 124 8.81 -0.05 10.46
N SER A 125 8.61 -1.14 11.21
CA SER A 125 9.70 -1.86 11.88
C SER A 125 9.51 -3.37 11.85
N SER A 126 10.61 -4.12 11.67
CA SER A 126 10.55 -5.58 11.67
C SER A 126 10.19 -6.10 13.06
N LEU A 127 9.68 -7.33 13.15
CA LEU A 127 9.38 -7.96 14.45
C LEU A 127 10.61 -8.02 15.37
N SER A 128 11.80 -8.22 14.80
CA SER A 128 13.06 -8.24 15.55
C SER A 128 13.37 -6.85 16.14
N ASP A 129 13.26 -5.80 15.32
CA ASP A 129 13.49 -4.43 15.77
C ASP A 129 12.48 -4.00 16.84
N ARG A 130 11.23 -4.47 16.73
CA ARG A 130 10.18 -4.24 17.73
C ARG A 130 10.48 -4.94 19.05
N MET A 131 10.93 -6.20 19.02
CA MET A 131 11.33 -6.91 20.23
C MET A 131 12.44 -6.17 20.97
N ASP A 132 13.46 -5.69 20.25
CA ASP A 132 14.57 -4.94 20.84
C ASP A 132 14.09 -3.61 21.46
N LEU A 133 13.20 -2.86 20.78
CA LEU A 133 12.63 -1.61 21.29
C LEU A 133 11.75 -1.84 22.54
N ILE A 134 11.00 -2.94 22.58
CA ILE A 134 10.15 -3.33 23.72
C ILE A 134 11.02 -3.73 24.91
N VAL A 135 12.07 -4.53 24.68
CA VAL A 135 13.05 -4.92 25.71
C VAL A 135 13.75 -3.68 26.27
N GLN A 136 14.05 -2.69 25.42
CA GLN A 136 14.70 -1.43 25.80
C GLN A 136 13.75 -0.38 26.38
N LYS A 137 12.42 -0.63 26.45
CA LYS A 137 11.38 0.37 26.82
C LYS A 137 11.50 1.69 26.04
N ALA A 138 11.98 1.63 24.79
CA ALA A 138 12.19 2.81 23.97
C ALA A 138 10.85 3.38 23.50
N LYS A 139 10.71 4.71 23.46
CA LYS A 139 9.58 5.35 22.77
C LYS A 139 9.71 5.14 21.26
N PRO A 140 8.60 5.06 20.51
CA PRO A 140 8.65 5.06 19.04
C PRO A 140 9.43 6.28 18.55
N ARG A 141 10.43 6.06 17.70
CA ARG A 141 11.26 7.13 17.15
C ARG A 141 10.51 7.81 16.02
N LEU A 142 10.41 9.15 16.05
CA LEU A 142 9.99 9.94 14.90
C LEU A 142 11.04 9.76 13.79
N GLN A 143 10.63 9.30 12.62
CA GLN A 143 11.50 9.18 11.45
C GLN A 143 11.40 10.44 10.59
N GLU A 144 12.41 10.72 9.76
CA GLU A 144 12.37 11.87 8.82
C GLU A 144 11.16 11.79 7.88
N SER A 145 10.73 10.58 7.54
CA SER A 145 9.50 10.30 6.76
C SER A 145 8.19 10.69 7.46
N ASP A 146 8.24 11.07 8.74
CA ASP A 146 7.08 11.60 9.48
C ASP A 146 6.97 13.13 9.36
N ASN A 147 7.96 13.82 8.77
CA ASN A 147 7.95 15.27 8.54
C ASN A 147 7.27 15.64 7.21
N ILE A 148 6.04 15.17 7.00
CA ILE A 148 5.25 15.50 5.80
C ILE A 148 4.25 16.58 6.15
N THR A 149 4.28 17.68 5.41
CA THR A 149 3.32 18.78 5.59
C THR A 149 2.09 18.58 4.71
N ASN A 150 0.98 19.24 5.06
CA ASN A 150 -0.21 19.24 4.20
C ASN A 150 0.08 19.83 2.80
N LEU A 151 1.04 20.75 2.70
CA LEU A 151 1.46 21.32 1.42
C LEU A 151 2.13 20.25 0.54
N ASP A 152 2.97 19.39 1.12
CA ASP A 152 3.60 18.29 0.38
C ASP A 152 2.56 17.32 -0.18
N ILE A 153 1.52 17.01 0.61
CA ILE A 153 0.41 16.16 0.18
C ILE A 153 -0.35 16.83 -0.98
N GLN A 154 -0.68 18.12 -0.87
CA GLN A 154 -1.39 18.87 -1.90
C GLN A 154 -0.61 18.91 -3.22
N LEU A 155 0.67 19.26 -3.17
CA LEU A 155 1.53 19.32 -4.35
C LEU A 155 1.65 17.96 -5.04
N LYS A 156 1.78 16.87 -4.26
CA LYS A 156 1.84 15.51 -4.80
C LYS A 156 0.52 15.07 -5.41
N MET A 157 -0.60 15.54 -4.86
CA MET A 157 -1.91 15.24 -5.42
C MET A 157 -2.22 16.02 -6.69
N GLU A 158 -1.83 17.29 -6.75
CA GLU A 158 -1.94 18.08 -7.98
C GLU A 158 -1.09 17.48 -9.11
N ASP A 159 0.17 17.13 -8.83
CA ASP A 159 1.07 16.46 -9.78
C ASP A 159 0.47 15.15 -10.31
N PHE A 160 -0.09 14.34 -9.41
CA PHE A 160 -0.75 13.09 -9.78
C PHE A 160 -1.97 13.32 -10.68
N ILE A 161 -2.82 14.30 -10.34
CA ILE A 161 -4.00 14.63 -11.14
C ILE A 161 -3.58 15.12 -12.52
N SER A 162 -2.62 16.04 -12.62
CA SER A 162 -2.09 16.53 -13.90
C SER A 162 -1.58 15.41 -14.78
N ARG A 163 -0.80 14.46 -14.24
CA ARG A 163 -0.36 13.27 -14.97
C ARG A 163 -1.53 12.41 -15.47
N MET A 164 -2.54 12.18 -14.61
CA MET A 164 -3.73 11.44 -15.02
C MET A 164 -4.50 12.16 -16.14
N GLN A 165 -4.54 13.50 -16.14
CA GLN A 165 -5.14 14.29 -17.21
C GLN A 165 -4.40 14.09 -18.54
N GLU A 166 -3.08 14.03 -18.52
CA GLU A 166 -2.27 13.77 -19.73
C GLU A 166 -2.51 12.36 -20.29
N VAL A 167 -2.67 11.36 -19.41
CA VAL A 167 -2.83 9.95 -19.82
C VAL A 167 -4.26 9.59 -20.24
N LEU A 168 -5.27 10.09 -19.52
CA LEU A 168 -6.67 9.75 -19.74
C LEU A 168 -7.45 10.79 -20.55
N GLY A 169 -6.90 12.00 -20.69
CA GLY A 169 -7.59 13.15 -21.25
C GLY A 169 -8.65 13.73 -20.29
N GLN A 170 -9.37 14.73 -20.79
CA GLN A 170 -10.52 15.35 -20.12
C GLN A 170 -11.76 15.27 -21.01
N PRO A 171 -12.96 15.07 -20.43
CA PRO A 171 -13.24 14.88 -19.00
C PRO A 171 -12.87 13.49 -18.48
N PHE A 172 -12.59 13.38 -17.17
CA PHE A 172 -12.40 12.06 -16.55
C PHE A 172 -13.69 11.24 -16.55
N PRO A 173 -13.60 9.89 -16.67
CA PRO A 173 -14.72 9.02 -16.38
C PRO A 173 -15.26 9.25 -14.96
N PRO A 174 -16.58 9.20 -14.72
CA PRO A 174 -17.18 9.46 -13.40
C PRO A 174 -16.56 8.64 -12.27
N GLN A 175 -16.24 7.37 -12.54
CA GLN A 175 -15.64 6.44 -11.56
C GLN A 175 -14.27 6.92 -11.06
N ILE A 176 -13.46 7.49 -11.97
CA ILE A 176 -12.16 8.07 -11.64
C ILE A 176 -12.36 9.35 -10.85
N GLN A 177 -13.28 10.21 -11.29
CA GLN A 177 -13.55 11.49 -10.64
C GLN A 177 -14.02 11.32 -9.20
N GLU A 178 -14.91 10.37 -8.93
CA GLU A 178 -15.37 10.04 -7.57
C GLU A 178 -14.22 9.58 -6.67
N LYS A 179 -13.34 8.70 -7.16
CA LYS A 179 -12.19 8.21 -6.39
C LYS A 179 -11.15 9.29 -6.14
N LEU A 180 -10.88 10.16 -7.11
CA LEU A 180 -9.98 11.30 -6.94
C LEU A 180 -10.50 12.26 -5.87
N PHE A 181 -11.81 12.52 -5.85
CA PHE A 181 -12.43 13.37 -4.82
C PHE A 181 -12.32 12.76 -3.41
N LEU A 182 -12.40 11.43 -3.28
CA LEU A 182 -12.25 10.75 -1.99
C LEU A 182 -10.81 10.68 -1.47
N LEU A 183 -9.82 10.88 -2.35
CA LEU A 183 -8.39 10.88 -1.98
C LEU A 183 -7.88 12.25 -1.53
N GLN A 184 -8.62 13.33 -1.83
CA GLN A 184 -8.34 14.70 -1.41
C GLN A 184 -8.86 14.98 0.00
#